data_AF-Q18AI9-F1
#
_entry.id   AF-Q18AI9-F1
#
_cell.length_a   1.000
_cell.length_b   1.000
_cell.length_c   1.000
_cell.angle_alpha   90.00
_cell.angle_beta   90.00
_cell.angle_gamma   90.00
#
_symmetry.space_group_name_H-M   'P 1'
#
loop_
_entity.id
_entity.type
_entity.pdbx_description
1 polymer ?
#
loop_
_entity_poly.entity_id
_entity_poly.type
_entity_poly.pdbx_seq_one_letter_code
_entity_poly.pdbx_strand_id
1 'polypeptide(L)'
;MKKSIMDVHCHTLISGHAHSTFKENVEEASKKNIKYLGISDHGPNMPGGPHPFYFYNLHLLPREVQGVKILRGIEGNIMDYNGNLDVQEDMLQHLDYIIASLHRPCIASGTKEENTNAILKVMDKPKVKIIGHPDDSRYPLDYEPIVKKAKDKNILLEINNSSLSSNSHRTGTWENVSHMLTLCKTYGARVILGTDSHICYSIGEFENAEKVLEAVDFPDELVINYHEDEIIEFFDINF
;
A
#
# COMPACT_ATOMS: atom_id res chain seq x y z
N MET A 1 20.12 8.63 4.97
CA MET A 1 18.82 8.53 4.27
C MET A 1 17.87 9.57 4.82
N LYS A 2 17.00 10.13 3.97
CA LYS A 2 15.88 10.97 4.42
C LYS A 2 14.95 10.12 5.29
N LYS A 3 14.30 10.75 6.27
CA LYS A 3 13.39 10.05 7.18
C LYS A 3 12.00 9.99 6.57
N SER A 4 11.40 8.80 6.49
CA SER A 4 9.99 8.63 6.14
C SER A 4 9.09 9.35 7.13
N ILE A 5 8.14 10.14 6.62
CA ILE A 5 7.14 10.86 7.42
C ILE A 5 5.72 10.32 7.22
N MET A 6 5.58 9.23 6.46
CA MET A 6 4.30 8.66 6.07
C MET A 6 4.35 7.13 6.15
N ASP A 7 3.24 6.53 6.60
CA ASP A 7 2.95 5.11 6.52
C ASP A 7 1.46 4.92 6.25
N VAL A 8 1.09 4.43 5.07
CA VAL A 8 -0.33 4.31 4.66
C VAL A 8 -0.79 2.88 4.44
N HIS A 9 0.07 1.91 4.70
CA HIS A 9 -0.30 0.50 4.67
C HIS A 9 -0.25 -0.05 6.10
N CYS A 10 -1.36 0.10 6.82
CA CYS A 10 -1.51 -0.32 8.21
C CYS A 10 -2.90 -0.89 8.45
N HIS A 11 -2.95 -1.96 9.23
CA HIS A 11 -4.16 -2.70 9.58
C HIS A 11 -4.52 -2.50 11.06
N THR A 12 -5.79 -2.70 11.39
CA THR A 12 -6.33 -2.61 12.75
C THR A 12 -7.03 -3.91 13.14
N LEU A 13 -7.51 -4.03 14.40
CA LEU A 13 -8.32 -5.17 14.89
C LEU A 13 -9.55 -5.48 14.02
N ILE A 14 -9.93 -4.55 13.13
CA ILE A 14 -11.00 -4.71 12.17
C ILE A 14 -10.63 -5.72 11.07
N SER A 15 -9.35 -5.84 10.75
CA SER A 15 -8.78 -6.98 10.03
C SER A 15 -8.49 -8.10 11.05
N GLY A 16 -9.20 -9.22 10.96
CA GLY A 16 -9.25 -10.28 11.98
C GLY A 16 -7.93 -11.00 12.30
N HIS A 17 -6.81 -10.60 11.71
CA HIS A 17 -5.47 -11.10 11.99
C HIS A 17 -4.47 -9.98 12.32
N ALA A 18 -4.93 -8.75 12.55
CA ALA A 18 -4.17 -7.67 13.13
C ALA A 18 -4.52 -7.48 14.62
N HIS A 19 -3.67 -6.75 15.34
CA HIS A 19 -3.61 -6.76 16.81
C HIS A 19 -3.61 -5.37 17.45
N SER A 20 -3.94 -4.32 16.69
CA SER A 20 -3.94 -2.95 17.20
C SER A 20 -5.19 -2.17 16.82
N THR A 21 -5.63 -1.30 17.70
CA THR A 21 -6.72 -0.36 17.46
C THR A 21 -6.23 0.83 16.63
N PHE A 22 -7.18 1.57 16.05
CA PHE A 22 -6.90 2.88 15.44
C PHE A 22 -6.08 3.80 16.37
N LYS A 23 -6.46 3.88 17.65
CA LYS A 23 -5.79 4.76 18.62
C LYS A 23 -4.35 4.34 18.89
N GLU A 24 -4.10 3.05 19.04
CA GLU A 24 -2.73 2.51 19.23
C GLU A 24 -1.85 2.79 18.00
N ASN A 25 -2.41 2.65 16.78
CA ASN A 25 -1.68 2.99 15.56
C ASN A 25 -1.30 4.48 15.51
N VAL A 26 -2.24 5.37 15.85
CA VAL A 26 -1.99 6.82 15.92
C VAL A 26 -0.96 7.17 16.99
N GLU A 27 -1.07 6.60 18.19
CA GLU A 27 -0.14 6.86 19.29
C GLU A 27 1.29 6.45 18.91
N GLU A 28 1.45 5.31 18.22
CA GLU A 28 2.76 4.86 17.78
C GLU A 28 3.32 5.70 16.63
N ALA A 29 2.48 6.08 15.66
CA ALA A 29 2.84 7.04 14.62
C ALA A 29 3.34 8.37 15.21
N SER A 30 2.61 8.92 16.19
CA SER A 30 2.96 10.16 16.89
C SER A 30 4.33 10.04 17.56
N LYS A 31 4.57 8.98 18.34
CA LYS A 31 5.87 8.72 19.00
C LYS A 31 7.03 8.64 18.00
N LYS A 32 6.80 8.04 16.83
CA LYS A 32 7.83 7.84 15.79
C LYS A 32 7.99 9.04 14.85
N ASN A 33 7.18 10.09 15.02
CA ASN A 33 7.14 11.28 14.17
C ASN A 33 6.68 10.96 12.73
N ILE A 34 5.80 9.97 12.57
CA ILE A 34 5.05 9.78 11.34
C ILE A 34 3.94 10.84 11.33
N LYS A 35 3.97 11.71 10.32
CA LYS A 35 3.03 12.82 10.17
C LYS A 35 1.74 12.41 9.47
N TYR A 36 1.82 11.43 8.57
CA TYR A 36 0.71 10.95 7.75
C TYR A 36 0.53 9.45 7.98
N LEU A 37 -0.61 9.07 8.55
CA LEU A 37 -0.96 7.68 8.83
C LEU A 37 -2.19 7.29 8.03
N GLY A 38 -2.10 6.19 7.29
CA GLY A 38 -3.23 5.56 6.63
C GLY A 38 -3.85 4.46 7.49
N ILE A 39 -5.18 4.35 7.45
CA ILE A 39 -5.91 3.18 7.94
C ILE A 39 -6.39 2.43 6.72
N SER A 40 -5.79 1.28 6.43
CA SER A 40 -5.98 0.54 5.18
C SER A 40 -6.31 -0.93 5.44
N ASP A 41 -7.25 -1.18 6.35
CA ASP A 41 -7.75 -2.52 6.61
C ASP A 41 -8.17 -3.23 5.31
N HIS A 42 -8.04 -4.56 5.30
CA HIS A 42 -8.39 -5.38 4.15
C HIS A 42 -9.85 -5.20 3.72
N GLY A 43 -10.09 -5.35 2.41
CA GLY A 43 -11.45 -5.37 1.87
C GLY A 43 -12.31 -6.55 2.39
N PRO A 44 -13.65 -6.46 2.24
CA PRO A 44 -14.61 -7.36 2.85
C PRO A 44 -14.46 -8.85 2.49
N ASN A 45 -13.86 -9.16 1.34
CA ASN A 45 -13.73 -10.54 0.87
C ASN A 45 -12.52 -11.28 1.47
N MET A 46 -11.60 -10.57 2.13
CA MET A 46 -10.53 -11.22 2.88
C MET A 46 -11.11 -12.01 4.06
N PRO A 47 -10.64 -13.24 4.35
CA PRO A 47 -11.02 -13.92 5.59
C PRO A 47 -10.66 -13.10 6.82
N GLY A 48 -11.68 -12.76 7.61
CA GLY A 48 -11.53 -11.85 8.75
C GLY A 48 -11.59 -10.35 8.39
N GLY A 49 -11.82 -10.00 7.13
CA GLY A 49 -12.10 -8.64 6.70
C GLY A 49 -13.45 -8.14 7.25
N PRO A 50 -13.64 -6.81 7.33
CA PRO A 50 -14.83 -6.23 7.91
C PRO A 50 -16.03 -6.23 6.98
N HIS A 51 -17.21 -6.04 7.57
CA HIS A 51 -18.39 -5.69 6.82
C HIS A 51 -18.20 -4.32 6.11
N PRO A 52 -18.73 -4.10 4.89
CA PRO A 52 -18.61 -2.83 4.15
C PRO A 52 -18.99 -1.57 4.95
N PHE A 53 -19.88 -1.70 5.94
CA PHE A 53 -20.29 -0.61 6.83
C PHE A 53 -19.14 0.03 7.59
N TYR A 54 -18.05 -0.71 7.82
CA TYR A 54 -16.83 -0.14 8.38
C TYR A 54 -16.31 0.99 7.49
N PHE A 55 -16.13 0.71 6.20
CA PHE A 55 -15.64 1.67 5.21
C PHE A 55 -16.61 2.84 5.00
N TYR A 56 -17.92 2.58 5.05
CA TYR A 56 -18.93 3.65 4.99
C TYR A 56 -18.80 4.65 6.15
N ASN A 57 -18.37 4.18 7.32
CA ASN A 57 -18.25 4.99 8.53
C ASN A 57 -16.85 5.60 8.73
N LEU A 58 -15.88 5.38 7.82
CA LEU A 58 -14.55 5.99 7.95
C LEU A 58 -14.60 7.52 7.97
N HIS A 59 -15.66 8.13 7.44
CA HIS A 59 -15.87 9.57 7.51
C HIS A 59 -15.94 10.12 8.94
N LEU A 60 -16.24 9.28 9.93
CA LEU A 60 -16.28 9.62 11.35
C LEU A 60 -14.88 9.72 11.98
N LEU A 61 -13.85 9.12 11.38
CA LEU A 61 -12.49 9.24 11.88
C LEU A 61 -12.02 10.69 11.72
N PRO A 62 -11.50 11.35 12.77
CA PRO A 62 -10.96 12.72 12.64
C PRO A 62 -9.80 12.78 11.62
N ARG A 63 -9.63 13.93 10.97
CA ARG A 63 -8.54 14.17 10.01
C ARG A 63 -7.18 14.35 10.67
N GLU A 64 -7.15 14.71 11.95
CA GLU A 64 -5.91 14.82 12.72
C GLU A 64 -6.14 14.34 14.15
N VAL A 65 -5.19 13.55 14.68
CA VAL A 65 -5.19 13.07 16.07
C VAL A 65 -3.74 13.08 16.57
N GLN A 66 -3.49 13.70 17.73
CA GLN A 66 -2.15 13.75 18.33
C GLN A 66 -1.05 14.26 17.36
N GLY A 67 -1.39 15.24 16.51
CA GLY A 67 -0.49 15.79 15.49
C GLY A 67 -0.26 14.90 14.26
N VAL A 68 -0.95 13.75 14.17
CA VAL A 68 -0.88 12.82 13.03
C VAL A 68 -2.10 13.03 12.14
N LYS A 69 -1.85 13.31 10.86
CA LYS A 69 -2.86 13.43 9.82
C LYS A 69 -3.32 12.05 9.35
N ILE A 70 -4.63 11.86 9.25
CA ILE A 70 -5.25 10.55 9.04
C ILE A 70 -5.82 10.44 7.62
N LEU A 71 -5.30 9.47 6.87
CA LEU A 71 -5.83 9.06 5.58
C LEU A 71 -6.72 7.83 5.75
N ARG A 72 -7.89 7.87 5.14
CA ARG A 72 -8.92 6.83 5.21
C ARG A 72 -8.77 5.95 3.98
N GLY A 73 -8.15 4.80 4.14
CA GLY A 73 -7.84 3.90 3.06
C GLY A 73 -8.57 2.57 3.14
N ILE A 74 -8.26 1.72 2.17
CA ILE A 74 -8.62 0.31 2.12
C ILE A 74 -7.52 -0.41 1.37
N GLU A 75 -7.14 -1.59 1.84
CA GLU A 75 -6.42 -2.54 1.01
C GLU A 75 -7.43 -3.44 0.29
N GLY A 76 -7.83 -3.01 -0.91
CA GLY A 76 -8.78 -3.70 -1.76
C GLY A 76 -8.18 -4.97 -2.34
N ASN A 77 -8.95 -6.05 -2.31
CA ASN A 77 -8.58 -7.32 -2.88
C ASN A 77 -8.90 -7.33 -4.37
N ILE A 78 -7.90 -7.63 -5.20
CA ILE A 78 -8.13 -7.93 -6.61
C ILE A 78 -8.79 -9.31 -6.68
N MET A 79 -10.00 -9.37 -7.23
CA MET A 79 -10.88 -10.53 -7.18
C MET A 79 -10.80 -11.40 -8.44
N ASP A 80 -10.35 -10.83 -9.56
CA ASP A 80 -10.22 -11.55 -10.82
C ASP A 80 -9.14 -10.92 -11.73
N TYR A 81 -8.84 -11.62 -12.82
CA TYR A 81 -7.87 -11.17 -13.81
C TYR A 81 -8.36 -10.01 -14.68
N ASN A 82 -9.59 -9.52 -14.48
CA ASN A 82 -10.10 -8.29 -15.11
C ASN A 82 -9.93 -7.06 -14.21
N GLY A 83 -9.23 -7.21 -13.07
CA GLY A 83 -8.91 -6.12 -12.16
C GLY A 83 -10.12 -5.63 -11.36
N ASN A 84 -11.15 -6.46 -11.18
CA ASN A 84 -12.26 -6.13 -10.28
C ASN A 84 -11.79 -6.19 -8.82
N LEU A 85 -12.33 -5.30 -8.00
CA LEU A 85 -12.03 -5.19 -6.58
C LEU A 85 -13.24 -5.60 -5.75
N ASP A 86 -13.02 -5.98 -4.50
CA ASP A 86 -14.07 -6.11 -3.48
C ASP A 86 -14.47 -4.77 -2.85
N VAL A 87 -14.27 -3.66 -3.56
CA VAL A 87 -14.62 -2.31 -3.13
C VAL A 87 -15.86 -1.83 -3.88
N GLN A 88 -16.94 -1.56 -3.15
CA GLN A 88 -18.22 -1.09 -3.73
C GLN A 88 -18.23 0.44 -3.85
N GLU A 89 -19.06 0.95 -4.76
CA GLU A 89 -19.17 2.40 -5.05
C GLU A 89 -19.45 3.24 -3.79
N ASP A 90 -20.32 2.77 -2.90
CA ASP A 90 -20.66 3.48 -1.66
C ASP A 90 -19.45 3.59 -0.70
N MET A 91 -18.51 2.64 -0.75
CA MET A 91 -17.27 2.73 0.04
C MET A 91 -16.40 3.87 -0.48
N LEU A 92 -16.34 4.02 -1.81
CA LEU A 92 -15.47 5.00 -2.46
C LEU A 92 -15.74 6.41 -1.92
N GLN A 93 -16.98 6.77 -1.57
CA GLN A 93 -17.33 8.11 -1.11
C GLN A 93 -16.54 8.57 0.13
N HIS A 94 -16.10 7.63 0.97
CA HIS A 94 -15.45 7.94 2.25
C HIS A 94 -13.97 7.53 2.31
N LEU A 95 -13.46 6.98 1.22
CA LEU A 95 -12.05 6.62 1.05
C LEU A 95 -11.27 7.76 0.41
N ASP A 96 -10.05 8.01 0.87
CA ASP A 96 -9.12 8.91 0.21
C ASP A 96 -8.27 8.15 -0.84
N TYR A 97 -8.00 6.86 -0.60
CA TYR A 97 -7.22 6.01 -1.50
C TYR A 97 -7.55 4.53 -1.36
N ILE A 98 -7.15 3.76 -2.37
CA ILE A 98 -7.15 2.30 -2.40
C ILE A 98 -5.72 1.83 -2.66
N ILE A 99 -5.26 0.90 -1.82
CA ILE A 99 -4.17 -0.02 -2.13
C ILE A 99 -4.80 -1.24 -2.80
N ALA A 100 -4.40 -1.57 -4.02
CA ALA A 100 -4.91 -2.76 -4.71
C ALA A 100 -3.87 -3.87 -4.67
N SER A 101 -4.27 -5.03 -4.14
CA SER A 101 -3.36 -6.14 -3.81
C SER A 101 -3.88 -7.50 -4.28
N LEU A 102 -2.96 -8.40 -4.65
CA LEU A 102 -3.25 -9.81 -4.94
C LEU A 102 -3.13 -10.63 -3.66
N HIS A 103 -4.24 -11.20 -3.19
CA HIS A 103 -4.28 -11.99 -1.96
C HIS A 103 -4.72 -13.42 -2.24
N ARG A 104 -3.91 -14.40 -1.80
CA ARG A 104 -4.18 -15.83 -2.02
C ARG A 104 -5.57 -16.31 -1.55
N PRO A 105 -6.15 -15.76 -0.46
CA PRO A 105 -7.53 -16.11 -0.09
C PRO A 105 -8.60 -15.57 -1.05
N CYS A 106 -8.31 -14.51 -1.80
CA CYS A 106 -9.27 -13.77 -2.61
C CYS A 106 -9.18 -14.11 -4.09
N ILE A 107 -7.99 -14.48 -4.57
CA ILE A 107 -7.72 -14.83 -5.97
C ILE A 107 -6.66 -15.94 -6.02
N ALA A 108 -6.83 -16.89 -6.94
CA ALA A 108 -5.80 -17.88 -7.22
C ALA A 108 -4.69 -17.24 -8.07
N SER A 109 -3.45 -17.71 -7.93
CA SER A 109 -2.37 -17.26 -8.82
C SER A 109 -2.60 -17.80 -10.23
N GLY A 110 -2.65 -16.88 -11.19
CA GLY A 110 -2.74 -17.19 -12.62
C GLY A 110 -1.36 -17.27 -13.27
N THR A 111 -1.37 -17.29 -14.61
CA THR A 111 -0.17 -17.07 -15.41
C THR A 111 0.41 -15.67 -15.18
N LYS A 112 1.69 -15.47 -15.55
CA LYS A 112 2.34 -14.15 -15.51
C LYS A 112 1.51 -13.10 -16.25
N GLU A 113 0.91 -13.47 -17.39
CA GLU A 113 0.06 -12.60 -18.19
C GLU A 113 -1.25 -12.24 -17.48
N GLU A 114 -1.95 -13.23 -16.90
CA GLU A 114 -3.20 -13.01 -16.17
C GLU A 114 -3.01 -12.12 -14.93
N ASN A 115 -1.98 -12.40 -14.12
CA ASN A 115 -1.67 -11.59 -12.94
C ASN A 115 -1.31 -10.15 -13.34
N THR A 116 -0.49 -9.99 -14.39
CA THR A 116 -0.12 -8.68 -14.92
C THR A 116 -1.34 -7.94 -15.46
N ASN A 117 -2.24 -8.61 -16.19
CA ASN A 117 -3.46 -8.00 -16.70
C ASN A 117 -4.38 -7.55 -15.54
N ALA A 118 -4.48 -8.33 -14.46
CA ALA A 118 -5.23 -7.95 -13.26
C ALA A 118 -4.70 -6.62 -12.67
N ILE A 119 -3.38 -6.50 -12.50
CA ILE A 119 -2.72 -5.28 -12.03
C ILE A 119 -2.96 -4.12 -12.99
N LEU A 120 -2.72 -4.32 -14.29
CA LEU A 120 -2.92 -3.26 -15.27
C LEU A 120 -4.37 -2.76 -15.30
N LYS A 121 -5.36 -3.64 -15.20
CA LYS A 121 -6.77 -3.27 -15.22
C LYS A 121 -7.20 -2.57 -13.92
N VAL A 122 -6.70 -3.00 -12.76
CA VAL A 122 -7.08 -2.38 -11.49
C VAL A 122 -6.55 -0.94 -11.38
N MET A 123 -5.42 -0.63 -12.02
CA MET A 123 -4.89 0.74 -12.13
C MET A 123 -5.80 1.71 -12.88
N ASP A 124 -6.85 1.22 -13.55
CA ASP A 124 -7.87 2.07 -14.18
C ASP A 124 -9.05 2.39 -13.26
N LYS A 125 -9.12 1.78 -12.07
CA LYS A 125 -10.24 1.93 -11.15
C LYS A 125 -10.14 3.23 -10.34
N PRO A 126 -11.28 3.85 -9.98
CA PRO A 126 -11.28 5.08 -9.19
C PRO A 126 -10.61 4.87 -7.83
N LYS A 127 -9.91 5.90 -7.36
CA LYS A 127 -9.20 5.95 -6.07
C LYS A 127 -8.07 4.93 -5.88
N VAL A 128 -7.78 4.06 -6.85
CA VAL A 128 -6.54 3.27 -6.84
C VAL A 128 -5.36 4.20 -7.00
N LYS A 129 -4.55 4.28 -5.93
CA LYS A 129 -3.37 5.14 -5.84
C LYS A 129 -2.10 4.34 -5.64
N ILE A 130 -2.21 3.12 -5.12
CA ILE A 130 -1.07 2.27 -4.74
C ILE A 130 -1.34 0.84 -5.22
N ILE A 131 -0.33 0.19 -5.79
CA ILE A 131 -0.30 -1.27 -5.94
C ILE A 131 0.48 -1.85 -4.77
N GLY A 132 -0.21 -2.63 -3.92
CA GLY A 132 0.36 -3.21 -2.71
C GLY A 132 1.21 -4.43 -3.01
N HIS A 133 2.35 -4.53 -2.31
CA HIS A 133 3.32 -5.65 -2.35
C HIS A 133 3.37 -6.44 -3.67
N PRO A 134 3.66 -5.79 -4.82
CA PRO A 134 3.75 -6.48 -6.11
C PRO A 134 5.01 -7.36 -6.21
N ASP A 135 5.66 -7.71 -5.10
CA ASP A 135 6.97 -8.35 -5.03
C ASP A 135 6.92 -9.85 -4.71
N ASP A 136 5.73 -10.43 -4.52
CA ASP A 136 5.58 -11.84 -4.17
C ASP A 136 5.62 -12.78 -5.38
N SER A 137 6.64 -13.64 -5.49
CA SER A 137 6.81 -14.60 -6.59
C SER A 137 5.71 -15.65 -6.67
N ARG A 138 4.87 -15.78 -5.64
CA ARG A 138 3.65 -16.59 -5.71
C ARG A 138 2.65 -16.02 -6.72
N TYR A 139 2.77 -14.73 -7.08
CA TYR A 139 2.11 -14.08 -8.21
C TYR A 139 3.16 -13.55 -9.19
N PRO A 140 3.62 -14.36 -10.16
CA PRO A 140 4.57 -13.87 -11.15
C PRO A 140 3.96 -12.69 -11.93
N LEU A 141 4.72 -11.60 -12.06
CA LEU A 141 4.32 -10.36 -12.73
C LEU A 141 5.31 -9.94 -13.81
N ASP A 142 4.82 -9.26 -14.84
CA ASP A 142 5.63 -8.52 -15.79
C ASP A 142 5.74 -7.06 -15.39
N TYR A 143 6.88 -6.69 -14.79
CA TYR A 143 7.04 -5.37 -14.16
C TYR A 143 7.09 -4.22 -15.14
N GLU A 144 7.68 -4.41 -16.33
CA GLU A 144 7.86 -3.30 -17.28
C GLU A 144 6.55 -2.62 -17.69
N PRO A 145 5.48 -3.33 -18.13
CA PRO A 145 4.21 -2.68 -18.43
C PRO A 145 3.55 -2.08 -17.18
N ILE A 146 3.70 -2.69 -16.01
CA ILE A 146 3.16 -2.18 -14.73
C ILE A 146 3.81 -0.84 -14.37
N VAL A 147 5.14 -0.77 -14.40
CA VAL A 147 5.92 0.44 -14.08
C VAL A 147 5.61 1.57 -15.05
N LYS A 148 5.53 1.30 -16.36
CA LYS A 148 5.14 2.32 -17.36
C LYS A 148 3.75 2.88 -17.06
N LYS A 149 2.78 2.00 -16.80
CA LYS A 149 1.42 2.44 -16.44
C LYS A 149 1.38 3.20 -15.11
N ALA A 150 2.20 2.80 -14.14
CA ALA A 150 2.31 3.47 -12.84
C ALA A 150 2.80 4.91 -13.01
N LYS A 151 3.81 5.11 -13.87
CA LYS A 151 4.27 6.43 -14.26
C LYS A 151 3.16 7.25 -14.94
N ASP A 152 2.53 6.68 -15.98
CA ASP A 152 1.53 7.40 -16.79
C ASP A 152 0.32 7.83 -15.99
N LYS A 153 -0.12 6.99 -15.04
CA LYS A 153 -1.30 7.24 -14.21
C LYS A 153 -1.02 7.92 -12.88
N ASN A 154 0.26 8.15 -12.58
CA ASN A 154 0.69 8.60 -11.28
C ASN A 154 0.15 7.68 -10.16
N ILE A 155 0.46 6.38 -10.26
CA ILE A 155 0.17 5.36 -9.24
C ILE A 155 1.49 4.93 -8.62
N LEU A 156 1.51 4.76 -7.31
CA LEU A 156 2.69 4.35 -6.57
C LEU A 156 2.81 2.83 -6.56
N LEU A 157 4.03 2.33 -6.70
CA LEU A 157 4.34 0.93 -6.48
C LEU A 157 4.95 0.76 -5.09
N GLU A 158 4.40 -0.16 -4.30
CA GLU A 158 4.82 -0.34 -2.92
C GLU A 158 6.13 -1.14 -2.80
N ILE A 159 7.02 -0.64 -1.94
CA ILE A 159 8.12 -1.40 -1.34
C ILE A 159 7.65 -1.78 0.06
N ASN A 160 7.23 -3.03 0.20
CA ASN A 160 6.56 -3.50 1.41
C ASN A 160 7.60 -4.06 2.40
N ASN A 161 7.71 -3.44 3.57
CA ASN A 161 8.69 -3.81 4.57
C ASN A 161 8.43 -5.20 5.17
N SER A 162 7.15 -5.58 5.32
CA SER A 162 6.74 -6.91 5.78
C SER A 162 7.07 -8.01 4.76
N SER A 163 6.95 -7.74 3.45
CA SER A 163 7.39 -8.67 2.40
C SER A 163 8.86 -9.06 2.54
N LEU A 164 9.71 -8.09 2.89
CA LEU A 164 11.17 -8.24 2.95
C LEU A 164 11.67 -8.80 4.28
N SER A 165 10.77 -9.02 5.25
CA SER A 165 11.11 -9.64 6.53
C SER A 165 11.46 -11.12 6.37
N SER A 166 12.44 -11.60 7.14
CA SER A 166 12.81 -13.04 7.20
C SER A 166 11.66 -13.94 7.67
N ASN A 167 10.66 -13.36 8.34
CA ASN A 167 9.48 -14.08 8.83
C ASN A 167 8.31 -14.06 7.84
N SER A 168 8.48 -13.45 6.66
CA SER A 168 7.43 -13.38 5.65
C SER A 168 7.16 -14.74 5.00
N HIS A 169 5.92 -14.95 4.59
CA HIS A 169 5.53 -16.11 3.78
C HIS A 169 5.59 -15.82 2.26
N ARG A 170 5.83 -14.57 1.86
CA ARG A 170 6.03 -14.17 0.45
C ARG A 170 7.40 -14.68 -0.02
N THR A 171 7.54 -14.97 -1.31
CA THR A 171 8.78 -15.56 -1.85
C THR A 171 9.43 -14.71 -2.93
N GLY A 172 10.77 -14.74 -3.03
CA GLY A 172 11.54 -14.00 -4.04
C GLY A 172 11.34 -12.48 -4.00
N THR A 173 11.00 -11.95 -2.81
CA THR A 173 10.61 -10.55 -2.60
C THR A 173 11.75 -9.61 -2.93
N TRP A 174 12.96 -9.90 -2.45
CA TRP A 174 14.16 -9.11 -2.71
C TRP A 174 14.47 -8.97 -4.20
N GLU A 175 14.47 -10.09 -4.94
CA GLU A 175 14.79 -10.11 -6.37
C GLU A 175 13.73 -9.34 -7.18
N ASN A 176 12.46 -9.56 -6.86
CA ASN A 176 11.33 -8.94 -7.54
C ASN A 176 11.29 -7.42 -7.32
N VAL A 177 11.39 -6.98 -6.06
CA VAL A 177 11.38 -5.55 -5.75
C VAL A 177 12.60 -4.84 -6.35
N SER A 178 13.78 -5.49 -6.36
CA SER A 178 15.00 -4.92 -6.96
C SER A 178 14.84 -4.73 -8.48
N HIS A 179 14.23 -5.71 -9.16
CA HIS A 179 13.93 -5.61 -10.59
C HIS A 179 12.90 -4.52 -10.87
N MET A 180 11.82 -4.45 -10.11
CA MET A 180 10.82 -3.40 -10.21
C MET A 180 11.44 -2.01 -10.01
N LEU A 181 12.29 -1.84 -8.99
CA LEU A 181 12.95 -0.55 -8.70
C LEU A 181 13.91 -0.13 -9.81
N THR A 182 14.64 -1.07 -10.42
CA THR A 182 15.49 -0.77 -11.58
C THR A 182 14.67 -0.19 -12.74
N LEU A 183 13.48 -0.75 -12.99
CA LEU A 183 12.55 -0.23 -13.99
C LEU A 183 11.95 1.11 -13.56
N CYS A 184 11.56 1.28 -12.28
CA CYS A 184 11.07 2.56 -11.76
C CYS A 184 12.11 3.68 -11.93
N LYS A 185 13.39 3.40 -11.65
CA LYS A 185 14.51 4.33 -11.87
C LYS A 185 14.66 4.68 -13.36
N THR A 186 14.47 3.70 -14.24
CA THR A 186 14.55 3.90 -15.70
C THR A 186 13.40 4.76 -16.24
N TYR A 187 12.17 4.52 -15.79
CA TYR A 187 10.96 5.18 -16.31
C TYR A 187 10.50 6.38 -15.47
N GLY A 188 11.17 6.66 -14.35
CA GLY A 188 10.82 7.75 -13.42
C GLY A 188 9.50 7.52 -12.70
N ALA A 189 9.09 6.26 -12.47
CA ALA A 189 7.91 5.92 -11.69
C ALA A 189 8.19 6.06 -10.19
N ARG A 190 7.24 6.64 -9.45
CA ARG A 190 7.36 6.86 -8.02
C ARG A 190 6.97 5.61 -7.23
N VAL A 191 7.57 5.45 -6.06
CA VAL A 191 7.34 4.35 -5.13
C VAL A 191 6.93 4.87 -3.76
N ILE A 192 6.37 3.97 -2.96
CA ILE A 192 5.98 4.23 -1.57
C ILE A 192 6.49 3.12 -0.68
N LEU A 193 6.99 3.48 0.50
CA LEU A 193 7.31 2.53 1.57
C LEU A 193 6.05 2.28 2.38
N GLY A 194 5.71 1.02 2.57
CA GLY A 194 4.58 0.59 3.39
C GLY A 194 5.06 -0.43 4.40
N THR A 195 4.66 -0.29 5.67
CA THR A 195 5.03 -1.28 6.68
C THR A 195 4.19 -2.54 6.62
N ASP A 196 2.96 -2.44 6.12
CA ASP A 196 1.95 -3.51 6.16
C ASP A 196 1.73 -3.96 7.62
N SER A 197 1.67 -2.95 8.50
CA SER A 197 1.67 -3.17 9.95
C SER A 197 0.38 -3.81 10.41
N HIS A 198 0.50 -5.01 10.96
CA HIS A 198 -0.58 -5.72 11.64
C HIS A 198 -0.53 -5.55 13.17
N ILE A 199 0.46 -4.82 13.68
CA ILE A 199 0.58 -4.41 15.07
C ILE A 199 1.30 -3.06 15.13
N CYS A 200 0.86 -2.17 16.00
CA CYS A 200 1.30 -0.77 16.02
C CYS A 200 2.81 -0.62 16.13
N TYR A 201 3.51 -1.50 16.86
CA TYR A 201 4.97 -1.42 17.04
C TYR A 201 5.78 -1.43 15.73
N SER A 202 5.22 -1.92 14.63
CA SER A 202 5.89 -1.94 13.32
C SER A 202 5.63 -0.68 12.48
N ILE A 203 4.72 0.21 12.90
CA ILE A 203 4.40 1.43 12.16
C ILE A 203 5.65 2.27 11.99
N GLY A 204 5.87 2.79 10.80
CA GLY A 204 7.03 3.60 10.46
C GLY A 204 8.38 2.87 10.45
N GLU A 205 8.42 1.54 10.63
CA GLU A 205 9.65 0.74 10.54
C GLU A 205 9.90 0.30 9.10
N PHE A 206 10.82 0.98 8.41
CA PHE A 206 11.10 0.77 6.99
C PHE A 206 12.48 0.15 6.71
N GLU A 207 13.17 -0.38 7.72
CA GLU A 207 14.58 -0.81 7.60
C GLU A 207 14.85 -1.78 6.44
N ASN A 208 13.95 -2.74 6.18
CA ASN A 208 14.14 -3.70 5.09
C ASN A 208 13.89 -3.06 3.73
N ALA A 209 12.88 -2.20 3.62
CA ALA A 209 12.62 -1.43 2.41
C ALA A 209 13.78 -0.49 2.07
N GLU A 210 14.34 0.19 3.09
CA GLU A 210 15.51 1.06 2.96
C GLU A 210 16.75 0.30 2.48
N LYS A 211 17.03 -0.90 3.01
CA LYS A 211 18.14 -1.74 2.53
C LYS A 211 18.06 -2.05 1.04
N VAL A 212 16.86 -2.28 0.50
CA VAL A 212 16.67 -2.53 -0.93
C VAL A 212 16.91 -1.26 -1.73
N LEU A 213 16.37 -0.12 -1.28
CA LEU A 213 16.60 1.17 -1.94
C LEU A 213 18.09 1.49 -2.04
N GLU A 214 18.85 1.28 -0.96
CA GLU A 214 20.31 1.44 -0.94
C GLU A 214 21.01 0.48 -1.91
N ALA A 215 20.60 -0.80 -1.93
CA ALA A 215 21.21 -1.81 -2.76
C ALA A 215 21.09 -1.53 -4.27
N VAL A 216 20.04 -0.82 -4.70
CA VAL A 216 19.82 -0.45 -6.11
C VAL A 216 20.12 1.02 -6.41
N ASP A 217 20.67 1.76 -5.43
CA ASP A 217 20.95 3.20 -5.54
C ASP A 217 19.70 3.96 -6.02
N PHE A 218 18.56 3.72 -5.38
CA PHE A 218 17.29 4.29 -5.83
C PHE A 218 17.22 5.79 -5.50
N PRO A 219 16.77 6.64 -6.44
CA PRO A 219 16.71 8.09 -6.22
C PRO A 219 15.65 8.48 -5.17
N ASP A 220 16.07 9.24 -4.16
CA ASP A 220 15.20 9.75 -3.08
C ASP A 220 14.01 10.58 -3.62
N GLU A 221 14.17 11.30 -4.74
CA GLU A 221 13.10 12.09 -5.36
C GLU A 221 11.94 11.24 -5.92
N LEU A 222 12.14 9.93 -6.08
CA LEU A 222 11.07 9.01 -6.51
C LEU A 222 10.38 8.31 -5.33
N VAL A 223 10.79 8.55 -4.09
CA VAL A 223 10.20 7.95 -2.88
C VAL A 223 9.28 8.96 -2.18
N ILE A 224 7.97 8.78 -2.32
CA ILE A 224 6.99 9.78 -1.86
C ILE A 224 7.02 10.02 -0.33
N ASN A 225 7.43 9.02 0.46
CA ASN A 225 7.44 9.10 1.93
C ASN A 225 8.35 10.20 2.48
N TYR A 226 9.22 10.79 1.66
CA TYR A 226 10.19 11.82 2.06
C TYR A 226 9.74 13.26 1.73
N HIS A 227 8.65 13.45 0.99
CA HIS A 227 8.29 14.75 0.40
C HIS A 227 6.88 15.17 0.81
N GLU A 228 6.78 15.97 1.87
CA GLU A 228 5.50 16.40 2.45
C GLU A 228 4.59 17.13 1.45
N ASP A 229 5.14 18.04 0.65
CA ASP A 229 4.39 18.81 -0.33
C ASP A 229 3.76 17.89 -1.40
N GLU A 230 4.49 16.86 -1.83
CA GLU A 230 4.00 15.88 -2.80
C GLU A 230 2.93 14.95 -2.21
N ILE A 231 3.00 14.62 -0.92
CA ILE A 231 1.99 13.78 -0.25
C ILE A 231 0.63 14.47 -0.29
N ILE A 232 0.57 15.76 0.07
CA ILE A 232 -0.67 16.53 0.10
C ILE A 232 -1.28 16.62 -1.31
N GLU A 233 -0.45 16.96 -2.30
CA GLU A 233 -0.89 17.04 -3.71
C GLU A 233 -1.36 15.69 -4.25
N PHE A 234 -0.63 14.61 -3.96
CA PHE A 234 -0.90 13.29 -4.53
C PHE A 234 -2.23 12.69 -4.06
N PHE A 235 -2.52 12.81 -2.77
CA PHE A 235 -3.75 12.30 -2.19
C PHE A 235 -4.92 13.29 -2.32
N ASP A 236 -4.66 14.56 -2.64
CA ASP A 236 -5.67 15.61 -2.80
C ASP A 236 -6.58 15.75 -1.55
N ILE A 237 -5.94 15.74 -0.37
CA ILE A 237 -6.64 15.80 0.92
C ILE A 237 -6.39 17.14 1.60
N ASN A 238 -7.47 17.81 1.98
CA ASN A 238 -7.44 18.91 2.92
C ASN A 238 -7.70 18.36 4.34
N PHE A 239 -6.75 18.55 5.25
CA PHE A 239 -6.77 18.00 6.62
C PHE A 239 -7.37 18.98 7.62
#